data_AF-A0A7C2NV22-F1
#
_entry.id   AF-A0A7C2NV22-F1
#
_cell.length_a   1.000
_cell.length_b   1.000
_cell.length_c   1.000
_cell.angle_alpha   90.00
_cell.angle_beta   90.00
_cell.angle_gamma   90.00
#
_symmetry.space_group_name_H-M   'P 1'
#
loop_
_entity.id
_entity.type
_entity.pdbx_description
1 polymer ?
#
loop_
_entity_poly.entity_id
_entity_poly.type
_entity_poly.pdbx_seq_one_letter_code
_entity_poly.pdbx_strand_id
1 'polypeptide(L)'
;MKARKVFWLVGGLGLVMLVAFHLGYGPYQPHFPIRQGQGEPYSALSREQSNLMADIRGIGLQKDRSQIGKVLAALQEDHPLVVISALMALGRLEDPEAEDDLLSLQRKLPWNSDLQPFIALALARIEAGHAFPEVKDERQLQAKMRHFLKAAKVSPSQIHKGALWYTEQCRKRLYSRWAPFEVQVLRQAAEMAGEAYQNGILNAFKVTGLDFSLDYASQLKAKLGQMSREHRIQWLVDSLSKKQVGRWEEDYEIQALADEELVASKAIIAKLQEMRTHRTQYRYHAGFALLFRTLACIGDHDSIPVVKSFLNDSDSWVRYYAKQALRYLEQRWRIVRATDY
;
A
#
# COMPACT_ATOMS: atom_id res chain seq x y z
N MET A 1 37.87 -40.70 -22.87
CA MET A 1 36.59 -41.15 -22.26
C MET A 1 36.14 -40.34 -21.02
N LYS A 2 37.04 -39.70 -20.25
CA LYS A 2 36.68 -38.90 -19.06
C LYS A 2 36.00 -37.54 -19.36
N ALA A 3 36.40 -36.84 -20.41
CA ALA A 3 35.85 -35.52 -20.75
C ALA A 3 34.35 -35.53 -21.12
N ARG A 4 33.89 -36.59 -21.80
CA ARG A 4 32.49 -36.74 -22.22
C ARG A 4 31.53 -36.95 -21.03
N LYS A 5 31.98 -37.67 -19.98
CA LYS A 5 31.18 -37.85 -18.75
C LYS A 5 31.06 -36.57 -17.93
N VAL A 6 32.12 -35.75 -17.88
CA VAL A 6 32.09 -34.44 -17.19
C VAL A 6 31.16 -33.47 -17.92
N PHE A 7 31.17 -33.45 -19.25
CA PHE A 7 30.26 -32.60 -20.04
C PHE A 7 28.77 -32.95 -19.82
N TRP A 8 28.42 -34.23 -19.74
CA TRP A 8 27.06 -34.67 -19.43
C TRP A 8 26.66 -34.41 -17.97
N LEU A 9 27.60 -34.48 -17.02
CA LEU A 9 27.37 -34.13 -15.62
C LEU A 9 27.13 -32.62 -15.43
N VAL A 10 27.96 -31.77 -16.05
CA VAL A 10 27.83 -30.31 -15.98
C VAL A 10 26.61 -29.83 -16.77
N GLY A 11 26.36 -30.38 -17.96
CA GLY A 11 25.15 -30.10 -18.75
C GLY A 11 23.87 -30.58 -18.06
N GLY A 12 23.91 -31.75 -17.42
CA GLY A 12 22.81 -32.28 -16.61
C GLY A 12 22.53 -31.42 -15.37
N LEU A 13 23.57 -30.97 -14.66
CA LEU A 13 23.42 -30.04 -13.53
C LEU A 13 22.89 -28.67 -13.97
N GLY A 14 23.35 -28.16 -15.12
CA GLY A 14 22.85 -26.90 -15.68
C GLY A 14 21.38 -26.98 -16.06
N LEU A 15 20.95 -28.08 -16.67
CA LEU A 15 19.55 -28.34 -16.99
C LEU A 15 18.71 -28.52 -15.73
N VAL A 16 19.20 -29.26 -14.72
CA VAL A 16 18.53 -29.41 -13.43
C VAL A 16 18.44 -28.08 -12.70
N MET A 17 19.45 -27.21 -12.74
CA MET A 17 19.37 -25.86 -12.19
C MET A 17 18.42 -24.96 -12.97
N LEU A 18 18.37 -25.04 -14.30
CA LEU A 18 17.42 -24.29 -15.13
C LEU A 18 15.97 -24.74 -14.90
N VAL A 19 15.75 -26.04 -14.76
CA VAL A 19 14.46 -26.63 -14.43
C VAL A 19 14.08 -26.31 -12.99
N ALA A 20 15.00 -26.47 -12.03
CA ALA A 20 14.82 -26.03 -10.65
C ALA A 20 14.45 -24.54 -10.60
N PHE A 21 15.16 -23.70 -11.35
CA PHE A 21 14.90 -22.27 -11.48
C PHE A 21 13.50 -21.99 -12.05
N HIS A 22 13.11 -22.64 -13.15
CA HIS A 22 11.75 -22.55 -13.72
C HIS A 22 10.66 -23.08 -12.78
N LEU A 23 11.00 -24.07 -11.94
CA LEU A 23 10.14 -24.63 -10.91
C LEU A 23 10.16 -23.82 -9.61
N GLY A 24 10.88 -22.70 -9.56
CA GLY A 24 10.96 -21.85 -8.38
C GLY A 24 11.81 -22.43 -7.24
N TYR A 25 12.83 -23.22 -7.53
CA TYR A 25 13.89 -23.63 -6.61
C TYR A 25 15.15 -22.80 -6.93
N GLY A 26 15.44 -21.79 -6.11
CA GLY A 26 16.49 -20.80 -6.35
C GLY A 26 16.30 -19.52 -5.52
N PRO A 27 17.31 -18.63 -5.45
CA PRO A 27 17.20 -17.35 -4.75
C PRO A 27 16.09 -16.49 -5.36
N TYR A 28 15.55 -15.56 -4.55
CA TYR A 28 14.59 -14.58 -5.04
C TYR A 28 15.19 -13.77 -6.20
N GLN A 29 14.46 -13.70 -7.32
CA GLN A 29 14.77 -12.82 -8.44
C GLN A 29 13.57 -11.92 -8.69
N PRO A 30 13.74 -10.59 -8.61
CA PRO A 30 12.62 -9.68 -8.75
C PRO A 30 12.19 -9.58 -10.22
N HIS A 31 10.88 -9.52 -10.45
CA HIS A 31 10.30 -9.37 -11.79
C HIS A 31 10.74 -8.06 -12.48
N PHE A 32 10.91 -7.01 -11.67
CA PHE A 32 11.44 -5.73 -12.10
C PHE A 32 12.74 -5.40 -11.35
N PRO A 33 13.67 -4.64 -11.95
CA PRO A 33 14.91 -4.24 -11.27
C PRO A 33 14.61 -3.52 -9.95
N ILE A 34 15.25 -3.98 -8.88
CA ILE A 34 15.23 -3.27 -7.60
C ILE A 34 16.39 -2.29 -7.61
N ARG A 35 16.10 -0.99 -7.65
CA ARG A 35 17.13 0.04 -7.43
C ARG A 35 17.52 0.02 -5.95
N GLN A 36 18.72 -0.45 -5.64
CA GLN A 36 19.29 -0.36 -4.30
C GLN A 36 19.69 1.08 -4.02
N GLY A 37 18.90 1.83 -3.24
CA GLY A 37 19.31 3.02 -2.46
C GLY A 37 20.09 4.17 -3.13
N GLN A 38 20.39 4.12 -4.43
CA GLN A 38 21.26 5.06 -5.14
C GLN A 38 20.49 5.99 -6.10
N GLY A 39 19.16 5.99 -6.04
CA GLY A 39 18.35 6.99 -6.71
C GLY A 39 18.15 8.20 -5.80
N GLU A 40 18.22 9.42 -6.35
CA GLU A 40 17.80 10.61 -5.62
C GLU A 40 16.36 10.43 -5.12
N PRO A 41 16.05 10.80 -3.87
CA PRO A 41 14.68 10.85 -3.40
C PRO A 41 13.86 11.75 -4.35
N TYR A 42 12.57 11.45 -4.50
CA TYR A 42 11.70 12.29 -5.31
C TYR A 42 11.64 13.64 -4.60
N SER A 43 11.51 14.70 -5.38
CA SER A 43 11.27 16.03 -4.86
C SER A 43 10.11 16.02 -3.85
N ALA A 44 10.10 17.00 -2.96
CA ALA A 44 8.92 17.21 -2.14
C ALA A 44 7.72 17.55 -3.05
N LEU A 45 6.56 16.96 -2.75
CA LEU A 45 5.30 17.31 -3.41
C LEU A 45 4.92 18.75 -3.05
N SER A 46 4.45 19.50 -4.05
CA SER A 46 3.69 20.73 -3.78
C SER A 46 2.40 20.39 -3.02
N ARG A 47 1.79 21.40 -2.40
CA ARG A 47 0.49 21.24 -1.74
C ARG A 47 -0.58 20.76 -2.72
N GLU A 48 -0.60 21.33 -3.91
CA GLU A 48 -1.54 21.01 -4.98
C GLU A 48 -1.39 19.55 -5.41
N GLN A 49 -0.17 19.08 -5.64
CA GLN A 49 0.11 17.67 -5.98
C GLN A 49 -0.23 16.71 -4.83
N SER A 50 0.06 17.10 -3.58
CA SER A 50 -0.27 16.30 -2.40
C SER A 50 -1.79 16.15 -2.22
N ASN A 51 -2.54 17.22 -2.46
CA ASN A 51 -4.00 17.21 -2.43
C ASN A 51 -4.59 16.40 -3.59
N LEU A 52 -4.04 16.54 -4.80
CA LEU A 52 -4.43 15.73 -5.96
C LEU A 52 -4.21 14.23 -5.68
N MET A 53 -3.07 13.87 -5.09
CA MET A 53 -2.77 12.49 -4.70
C MET A 53 -3.80 11.92 -3.71
N ALA A 54 -4.21 12.71 -2.71
CA ALA A 54 -5.25 12.33 -1.77
C ALA A 54 -6.62 12.13 -2.45
N ASP A 55 -6.99 12.99 -3.38
CA ASP A 55 -8.26 12.85 -4.14
C ASP A 55 -8.27 11.59 -5.00
N ILE A 56 -7.20 11.35 -5.76
CA ILE A 56 -7.05 10.18 -6.63
C ILE A 56 -7.17 8.89 -5.81
N ARG A 57 -6.53 8.87 -4.64
CA ARG A 57 -6.64 7.74 -3.72
C ARG A 57 -8.09 7.49 -3.30
N GLY A 58 -8.80 8.55 -2.90
CA GLY A 58 -10.22 8.48 -2.53
C GLY A 58 -11.09 7.90 -3.65
N ILE A 59 -10.90 8.38 -4.89
CA ILE A 59 -11.62 7.87 -6.07
C ILE A 59 -11.41 6.36 -6.24
N GLY A 60 -10.17 5.89 -6.15
CA GLY A 60 -9.86 4.46 -6.25
C GLY A 60 -10.48 3.62 -5.13
N LEU A 61 -10.42 4.09 -3.89
CA LEU A 61 -10.98 3.38 -2.73
C LEU A 61 -12.52 3.31 -2.76
N GLN A 62 -13.18 4.38 -3.19
CA GLN A 62 -14.63 4.45 -3.32
C GLN A 62 -15.14 3.76 -4.60
N LYS A 63 -14.23 3.33 -5.47
CA LYS A 63 -14.51 2.79 -6.81
C LYS A 63 -15.39 3.71 -7.66
N ASP A 64 -15.17 5.03 -7.54
CA ASP A 64 -15.97 6.04 -8.26
C ASP A 64 -15.52 6.18 -9.71
N ARG A 65 -16.07 5.33 -10.58
CA ARG A 65 -15.79 5.34 -12.02
C ARG A 65 -16.22 6.64 -12.71
N SER A 66 -17.16 7.40 -12.14
CA SER A 66 -17.58 8.68 -12.74
C SER A 66 -16.45 9.72 -12.76
N GLN A 67 -15.43 9.54 -11.93
CA GLN A 67 -14.26 10.41 -11.85
C GLN A 67 -13.01 9.82 -12.52
N ILE A 68 -13.14 8.77 -13.33
CA ILE A 68 -11.99 8.15 -14.02
C ILE A 68 -11.17 9.15 -14.83
N GLY A 69 -11.82 10.12 -15.48
CA GLY A 69 -11.14 11.17 -16.24
C GLY A 69 -10.16 12.00 -15.40
N LYS A 70 -10.47 12.24 -14.12
CA LYS A 70 -9.54 12.93 -13.19
C LYS A 70 -8.32 12.05 -12.86
N VAL A 71 -8.51 10.74 -12.76
CA VAL A 71 -7.42 9.79 -12.51
C VAL A 71 -6.53 9.64 -13.74
N LEU A 72 -7.12 9.57 -14.94
CA LEU A 72 -6.38 9.52 -16.21
C LEU A 72 -5.56 10.78 -16.44
N ALA A 73 -6.13 11.97 -16.15
CA ALA A 73 -5.40 13.23 -16.25
C ALA A 73 -4.14 13.25 -15.35
N ALA A 74 -4.20 12.61 -14.19
CA ALA A 74 -3.08 12.54 -13.26
C ALA A 74 -1.93 11.63 -13.73
N LEU A 75 -2.11 10.82 -14.77
CA LEU A 75 -1.00 10.12 -15.44
C LEU A 75 -0.06 11.06 -16.18
N GLN A 76 -0.50 12.30 -16.48
CA GLN A 76 0.31 13.33 -17.14
C GLN A 76 1.07 14.22 -16.16
N GLU A 77 0.96 13.98 -14.84
CA GLU A 77 1.68 14.75 -13.83
C GLU A 77 3.19 14.42 -13.85
N ASP A 78 4.01 15.46 -13.69
CA ASP A 78 5.46 15.30 -13.69
C ASP A 78 5.99 14.54 -12.47
N HIS A 79 5.23 14.53 -11.38
CA HIS A 79 5.68 13.98 -10.11
C HIS A 79 5.37 12.46 -10.01
N PRO A 80 6.38 11.58 -9.90
CA PRO A 80 6.17 10.13 -9.94
C PRO A 80 5.20 9.60 -8.88
N LEU A 81 5.18 10.17 -7.67
CA LEU A 81 4.22 9.75 -6.63
C LEU A 81 2.75 9.97 -7.02
N VAL A 82 2.45 11.04 -7.76
CA VAL A 82 1.08 11.33 -8.21
C VAL A 82 0.69 10.30 -9.28
N VAL A 83 1.61 10.02 -10.21
CA VAL A 83 1.42 8.98 -11.24
C VAL A 83 1.24 7.61 -10.60
N ILE A 84 2.06 7.22 -9.62
CA ILE A 84 1.90 5.94 -8.89
C ILE A 84 0.52 5.88 -8.21
N SER A 85 0.07 6.96 -7.58
CA SER A 85 -1.26 7.01 -6.99
C SER A 85 -2.38 6.84 -8.02
N ALA A 86 -2.23 7.43 -9.20
CA ALA A 86 -3.16 7.27 -10.32
C ALA A 86 -3.19 5.81 -10.81
N LEU A 87 -2.03 5.19 -11.02
CA LEU A 87 -1.92 3.77 -11.41
C LEU A 87 -2.60 2.84 -10.39
N MET A 88 -2.38 3.07 -9.11
CA MET A 88 -3.03 2.31 -8.03
C MET A 88 -4.54 2.51 -8.03
N ALA A 89 -5.03 3.74 -8.25
CA ALA A 89 -6.46 4.03 -8.33
C ALA A 89 -7.11 3.37 -9.57
N LEU A 90 -6.49 3.45 -10.75
CA LEU A 90 -6.99 2.79 -11.98
C LEU A 90 -7.08 1.27 -11.79
N GLY A 91 -6.07 0.66 -11.14
CA GLY A 91 -6.12 -0.74 -10.78
C GLY A 91 -7.30 -1.10 -9.86
N ARG A 92 -7.72 -0.20 -8.96
CA ARG A 92 -8.90 -0.41 -8.09
C ARG A 92 -10.23 -0.19 -8.80
N LEU A 93 -10.28 0.75 -9.75
CA LEU A 93 -11.46 0.99 -10.58
C LEU A 93 -11.76 -0.22 -11.48
N GLU A 94 -10.71 -0.95 -11.87
CA GLU A 94 -10.79 -2.13 -12.74
C GLU A 94 -11.57 -1.81 -14.03
N ASP A 95 -11.35 -0.61 -14.56
CA ASP A 95 -12.05 -0.10 -15.73
C ASP A 95 -11.19 -0.28 -16.99
N PRO A 96 -11.67 -1.05 -17.99
CA PRO A 96 -10.96 -1.26 -19.25
C PRO A 96 -10.70 0.04 -20.04
N GLU A 97 -11.46 1.11 -19.79
CA GLU A 97 -11.24 2.41 -20.46
C GLU A 97 -9.81 2.94 -20.26
N ALA A 98 -9.16 2.60 -19.14
CA ALA A 98 -7.81 3.04 -18.84
C ALA A 98 -6.69 2.25 -19.57
N GLU A 99 -7.00 1.13 -20.24
CA GLU A 99 -6.00 0.20 -20.75
C GLU A 99 -5.08 0.85 -21.79
N ASP A 100 -5.64 1.58 -22.75
CA ASP A 100 -4.87 2.22 -23.82
C ASP A 100 -3.92 3.31 -23.28
N ASP A 101 -4.37 4.09 -22.30
CA ASP A 101 -3.53 5.09 -21.61
C ASP A 101 -2.37 4.44 -20.86
N LEU A 102 -2.63 3.33 -20.16
CA LEU A 102 -1.61 2.58 -19.43
C LEU A 102 -0.58 1.96 -20.37
N LEU A 103 -1.02 1.36 -21.49
CA LEU A 103 -0.12 0.79 -22.51
C LEU A 103 0.66 1.89 -23.26
N SER A 104 0.06 3.05 -23.47
CA SER A 104 0.74 4.23 -24.01
C SER A 104 1.83 4.71 -23.06
N LEU A 105 1.53 4.87 -21.77
CA LEU A 105 2.50 5.25 -20.74
C LEU A 105 3.63 4.22 -20.62
N GLN A 106 3.29 2.92 -20.63
CA GLN A 106 4.26 1.83 -20.57
C GLN A 106 5.31 1.90 -21.69
N ARG A 107 4.86 2.15 -22.92
CA ARG A 107 5.73 2.24 -24.12
C ARG A 107 6.64 3.48 -24.12
N LYS A 108 6.20 4.58 -23.50
CA LYS A 108 6.98 5.83 -23.42
C LYS A 108 8.12 5.74 -22.39
N LEU A 109 8.01 4.86 -21.41
CA LEU A 109 8.94 4.78 -20.29
C LEU A 109 10.00 3.69 -20.50
N PRO A 110 11.26 3.92 -20.08
CA PRO A 110 12.27 2.86 -20.02
C PRO A 110 11.79 1.67 -19.17
N TRP A 111 12.20 0.45 -19.53
CA TRP A 111 11.84 -0.77 -18.80
C TRP A 111 12.30 -0.75 -17.32
N ASN A 112 13.38 -0.03 -17.01
CA ASN A 112 13.90 0.13 -15.65
C ASN A 112 13.33 1.35 -14.91
N SER A 113 12.25 1.96 -15.40
CA SER A 113 11.55 3.04 -14.71
C SER A 113 10.83 2.52 -13.47
N ASP A 114 10.84 3.29 -12.39
CA ASP A 114 10.15 2.96 -11.14
C ASP A 114 8.63 2.85 -11.31
N LEU A 115 8.06 3.38 -12.41
CA LEU A 115 6.64 3.31 -12.72
C LEU A 115 6.22 1.97 -13.37
N GLN A 116 7.16 1.25 -13.99
CA GLN A 116 6.85 0.01 -14.72
C GLN A 116 6.16 -1.06 -13.86
N PRO A 117 6.59 -1.33 -12.61
CA PRO A 117 5.88 -2.24 -11.71
C PRO A 117 4.42 -1.84 -11.48
N PHE A 118 4.14 -0.55 -11.30
CA PHE A 118 2.80 -0.05 -10.98
C PHE A 118 1.87 -0.06 -12.21
N ILE A 119 2.41 0.19 -13.40
CA ILE A 119 1.66 0.05 -14.66
C ILE A 119 1.28 -1.41 -14.87
N ALA A 120 2.23 -2.34 -14.71
CA ALA A 120 1.95 -3.77 -14.83
C ALA A 120 0.92 -4.27 -13.80
N LEU A 121 1.00 -3.75 -12.57
CA LEU A 121 0.04 -4.06 -11.50
C LEU A 121 -1.37 -3.57 -11.83
N ALA A 122 -1.50 -2.34 -12.33
CA ALA A 122 -2.78 -1.74 -12.72
C ALA A 122 -3.43 -2.52 -13.87
N LEU A 123 -2.66 -2.81 -14.93
CA LEU A 123 -3.10 -3.65 -16.06
C LEU A 123 -3.57 -5.02 -15.59
N ALA A 124 -2.81 -5.68 -14.71
CA ALA A 124 -3.19 -6.99 -14.18
C ALA A 124 -4.52 -6.97 -13.39
N ARG A 125 -4.77 -5.90 -12.61
CA ARG A 125 -6.04 -5.73 -11.91
C ARG A 125 -7.20 -5.45 -12.88
N ILE A 126 -6.99 -4.59 -13.87
CA ILE A 126 -7.99 -4.30 -14.90
C ILE A 126 -8.36 -5.57 -15.67
N GLU A 127 -7.37 -6.37 -16.10
CA GLU A 127 -7.60 -7.65 -16.78
C GLU A 127 -8.43 -8.61 -15.92
N ALA A 128 -8.07 -8.76 -14.63
CA ALA A 128 -8.80 -9.61 -13.70
C ALA A 128 -10.22 -9.11 -13.40
N GLY A 129 -10.41 -7.80 -13.27
CA GLY A 129 -11.71 -7.19 -13.03
C GLY A 129 -12.62 -7.21 -14.25
N HIS A 130 -12.06 -7.07 -15.45
CA HIS A 130 -12.79 -7.26 -16.70
C HIS A 130 -13.30 -8.70 -16.85
N ALA A 131 -12.44 -9.69 -16.56
CA ALA A 131 -12.81 -11.10 -16.61
C ALA A 131 -13.81 -11.50 -15.51
N PHE A 132 -13.75 -10.84 -14.35
CA PHE A 132 -14.60 -11.13 -13.18
C PHE A 132 -15.12 -9.82 -12.54
N PRO A 133 -16.11 -9.16 -13.19
CA PRO A 133 -16.62 -7.86 -12.75
C PRO A 133 -17.40 -7.97 -11.44
N GLU A 134 -18.05 -9.10 -11.21
CA GLU A 134 -18.72 -9.43 -9.95
C GLU A 134 -18.19 -10.76 -9.41
N VAL A 135 -17.93 -10.80 -8.10
CA VAL A 135 -17.47 -12.00 -7.40
C VAL A 135 -18.49 -12.35 -6.32
N LYS A 136 -19.25 -13.42 -6.54
CA LYS A 136 -20.39 -13.84 -5.71
C LYS A 136 -20.07 -15.02 -4.81
N ASP A 137 -19.03 -15.78 -5.14
CA ASP A 137 -18.64 -16.98 -4.40
C ASP A 137 -17.12 -17.21 -4.40
N GLU A 138 -16.70 -18.17 -3.58
CA GLU A 138 -15.31 -18.57 -3.42
C GLU A 138 -14.65 -19.05 -4.74
N ARG A 139 -15.41 -19.70 -5.64
CA ARG A 139 -14.87 -20.21 -6.91
C ARG A 139 -14.57 -19.07 -7.86
N GLN A 140 -15.45 -18.08 -7.94
CA GLN A 140 -15.24 -16.87 -8.73
C GLN A 140 -14.08 -16.04 -8.16
N LEU A 141 -13.98 -15.91 -6.83
CA LEU A 141 -12.85 -15.22 -6.20
C LEU A 141 -11.53 -15.91 -6.53
N GLN A 142 -11.48 -17.23 -6.40
CA GLN A 142 -10.29 -18.01 -6.74
C GLN A 142 -9.94 -17.89 -8.22
N ALA A 143 -10.93 -17.85 -9.11
CA ALA A 143 -10.72 -17.65 -10.54
C ALA A 143 -10.19 -16.24 -10.86
N LYS A 144 -10.77 -15.19 -10.27
CA LYS A 144 -10.29 -13.81 -10.37
C LYS A 144 -8.84 -13.69 -9.87
N MET A 145 -8.52 -14.29 -8.73
CA MET A 145 -7.17 -14.29 -8.18
C MET A 145 -6.18 -14.99 -9.12
N ARG A 146 -6.53 -16.16 -9.68
CA ARG A 146 -5.68 -16.84 -10.67
C ARG A 146 -5.47 -15.98 -11.92
N HIS A 147 -6.50 -15.28 -12.38
CA HIS A 147 -6.41 -14.41 -13.54
C HIS A 147 -5.50 -13.21 -13.27
N PHE A 148 -5.67 -12.56 -12.12
CA PHE A 148 -4.79 -11.48 -11.65
C PHE A 148 -3.32 -11.90 -11.59
N LEU A 149 -3.03 -13.04 -10.95
CA LEU A 149 -1.65 -13.54 -10.84
C LEU A 149 -1.05 -13.92 -12.20
N LYS A 150 -1.86 -14.47 -13.11
CA LYS A 150 -1.46 -14.78 -14.48
C LYS A 150 -1.14 -13.51 -15.27
N ALA A 151 -1.99 -12.50 -15.20
CA ALA A 151 -1.80 -11.20 -15.84
C ALA A 151 -0.56 -10.48 -15.29
N ALA A 152 -0.35 -10.54 -13.97
CA ALA A 152 0.84 -10.03 -13.30
C ALA A 152 2.11 -10.88 -13.58
N LYS A 153 1.98 -12.05 -14.22
CA LYS A 153 3.09 -12.95 -14.57
C LYS A 153 3.95 -13.36 -13.36
N VAL A 154 3.29 -13.61 -12.23
CA VAL A 154 3.94 -14.06 -10.99
C VAL A 154 3.26 -15.28 -10.41
N SER A 155 4.05 -16.19 -9.85
CA SER A 155 3.55 -17.35 -9.10
C SER A 155 3.43 -17.05 -7.60
N PRO A 156 2.58 -17.77 -6.85
CA PRO A 156 2.53 -17.68 -5.39
C PRO A 156 3.90 -17.88 -4.73
N SER A 157 4.72 -18.81 -5.23
CA SER A 157 6.07 -19.07 -4.72
C SER A 157 7.00 -17.86 -4.89
N GLN A 158 6.96 -17.18 -6.04
CA GLN A 158 7.72 -15.94 -6.26
C GLN A 158 7.27 -14.83 -5.32
N ILE A 159 5.96 -14.70 -5.11
CA ILE A 159 5.38 -13.73 -4.17
C ILE A 159 5.91 -13.95 -2.75
N HIS A 160 5.83 -15.19 -2.25
CA HIS A 160 6.27 -15.51 -0.89
C HIS A 160 7.77 -15.30 -0.72
N LYS A 161 8.59 -15.67 -1.72
CA LYS A 161 10.04 -15.40 -1.70
C LYS A 161 10.36 -13.92 -1.71
N GLY A 162 9.65 -13.13 -2.53
CA GLY A 162 9.82 -11.68 -2.59
C GLY A 162 9.47 -11.02 -1.26
N ALA A 163 8.37 -11.43 -0.63
CA ALA A 163 7.94 -10.93 0.68
C ALA A 163 8.94 -11.29 1.80
N LEU A 164 9.43 -12.53 1.84
CA LEU A 164 10.47 -12.94 2.79
C LEU A 164 11.76 -12.15 2.59
N TRP A 165 12.24 -12.03 1.35
CA TRP A 165 13.42 -11.25 1.02
C TRP A 165 13.27 -9.78 1.42
N TYR A 166 12.12 -9.17 1.10
CA TYR A 166 11.84 -7.77 1.42
C TYR A 166 11.79 -7.53 2.93
N THR A 167 11.14 -8.42 3.68
CA THR A 167 11.13 -8.39 5.15
C THR A 167 12.54 -8.44 5.73
N GLU A 168 13.42 -9.29 5.18
CA GLU A 168 14.83 -9.32 5.59
C GLU A 168 15.56 -8.01 5.27
N GLN A 169 15.34 -7.41 4.09
CA GLN A 169 15.96 -6.13 3.73
C GLN A 169 15.52 -5.01 4.67
N CYS A 170 14.23 -4.95 5.01
CA CYS A 170 13.69 -3.97 5.96
C CYS A 170 14.34 -4.15 7.35
N ARG A 171 14.48 -5.39 7.84
CA ARG A 171 15.18 -5.68 9.11
C ARG A 171 16.64 -5.26 9.08
N LYS A 172 17.33 -5.44 7.96
CA LYS A 172 18.71 -5.01 7.74
C LYS A 172 18.83 -3.50 7.50
N ARG A 173 17.71 -2.77 7.43
CA ARG A 173 17.63 -1.35 7.07
C ARG A 173 18.23 -1.03 5.70
N LEU A 174 18.28 -2.02 4.81
CA LEU A 174 18.72 -1.88 3.42
C LEU A 174 17.51 -1.52 2.55
N TYR A 175 16.78 -0.47 2.98
CA TYR A 175 15.49 -0.11 2.44
C TYR A 175 15.57 0.08 0.93
N SER A 176 14.84 -0.76 0.20
CA SER A 176 14.41 -0.39 -1.14
C SER A 176 13.32 0.67 -1.00
N ARG A 177 13.40 1.67 -1.88
CA ARG A 177 12.45 2.77 -1.96
C ARG A 177 10.99 2.29 -2.05
N TRP A 178 10.78 1.16 -2.69
CA TRP A 178 9.47 0.54 -2.91
C TRP A 178 9.52 -0.92 -2.51
N ALA A 179 8.40 -1.45 -2.01
CA ALA A 179 8.29 -2.89 -1.92
C ALA A 179 8.38 -3.47 -3.35
N PRO A 180 9.11 -4.59 -3.55
CA PRO A 180 9.21 -5.21 -4.87
C PRO A 180 7.84 -5.52 -5.46
N PHE A 181 7.77 -5.66 -6.78
CA PHE A 181 6.53 -5.90 -7.52
C PHE A 181 5.72 -7.07 -6.93
N GLU A 182 6.38 -8.16 -6.58
CA GLU A 182 5.80 -9.34 -5.94
C GLU A 182 5.08 -9.03 -4.62
N VAL A 183 5.64 -8.11 -3.83
CA VAL A 183 5.03 -7.63 -2.57
C VAL A 183 3.85 -6.73 -2.87
N GLN A 184 3.94 -5.88 -3.91
CA GLN A 184 2.79 -5.06 -4.34
C GLN A 184 1.63 -5.93 -4.84
N VAL A 185 1.92 -7.03 -5.56
CA VAL A 185 0.92 -8.03 -5.95
C VAL A 185 0.27 -8.66 -4.72
N LEU A 186 1.04 -9.02 -3.68
CA LEU A 186 0.51 -9.56 -2.44
C LEU A 186 -0.45 -8.57 -1.74
N ARG A 187 -0.08 -7.28 -1.71
CA ARG A 187 -0.90 -6.21 -1.10
C ARG A 187 -2.21 -6.00 -1.85
N GLN A 188 -2.18 -6.00 -3.19
CA GLN A 188 -3.39 -5.90 -4.01
C GLN A 188 -4.28 -7.14 -3.84
N ALA A 189 -3.69 -8.33 -3.76
CA ALA A 189 -4.44 -9.56 -3.50
C ALA A 189 -5.13 -9.53 -2.12
N ALA A 190 -4.47 -8.96 -1.10
CA ALA A 190 -5.06 -8.77 0.23
C ALA A 190 -6.26 -7.82 0.18
N GLU A 191 -6.17 -6.75 -0.62
CA GLU A 191 -7.27 -5.80 -0.82
C GLU A 191 -8.46 -6.45 -1.53
N MET A 192 -8.24 -7.16 -2.64
CA MET A 192 -9.28 -7.90 -3.35
C MET A 192 -9.97 -8.95 -2.46
N ALA A 193 -9.20 -9.65 -1.61
CA ALA A 193 -9.76 -10.59 -0.64
C ALA A 193 -10.56 -9.88 0.45
N GLY A 194 -10.13 -8.70 0.90
CA GLY A 194 -10.88 -7.87 1.84
C GLY A 194 -12.21 -7.40 1.29
N GLU A 195 -12.25 -6.93 0.04
CA GLU A 195 -13.49 -6.57 -0.64
C GLU A 195 -14.46 -7.75 -0.72
N ALA A 196 -13.96 -8.92 -1.13
CA ALA A 196 -14.75 -10.14 -1.19
C ALA A 196 -15.29 -10.58 0.19
N TYR A 197 -14.47 -10.44 1.24
CA TYR A 197 -14.89 -10.73 2.61
C TYR A 197 -16.04 -9.81 3.05
N GLN A 198 -15.90 -8.50 2.81
CA GLN A 198 -16.94 -7.51 3.14
C GLN A 198 -18.24 -7.75 2.34
N ASN A 199 -18.14 -8.38 1.17
CA ASN A 199 -19.28 -8.81 0.36
C ASN A 199 -19.82 -10.22 0.72
N GLY A 200 -19.40 -10.79 1.85
CA GLY A 200 -19.97 -12.02 2.41
C GLY A 200 -19.19 -13.31 2.15
N ILE A 201 -18.05 -13.25 1.45
CA ILE A 201 -17.19 -14.42 1.22
C ILE A 201 -16.24 -14.61 2.41
N LEU A 202 -16.72 -15.23 3.49
CA LEU A 202 -16.00 -15.29 4.77
C LEU A 202 -14.63 -16.00 4.72
N ASN A 203 -14.43 -16.91 3.76
CA ASN A 203 -13.13 -17.56 3.54
C ASN A 203 -12.24 -16.84 2.52
N ALA A 204 -12.57 -15.60 2.13
CA ALA A 204 -11.91 -14.89 1.03
C ALA A 204 -10.38 -14.93 1.09
N PHE A 205 -9.80 -14.62 2.26
CA PHE A 205 -8.34 -14.65 2.44
C PHE A 205 -7.74 -16.04 2.24
N LYS A 206 -8.41 -17.08 2.73
CA LYS A 206 -7.94 -18.48 2.64
C LYS A 206 -7.95 -18.99 1.20
N VAL A 207 -9.00 -18.67 0.44
CA VAL A 207 -9.17 -19.22 -0.92
C VAL A 207 -8.18 -18.63 -1.93
N THR A 208 -7.53 -17.51 -1.61
CA THR A 208 -6.45 -16.96 -2.44
C THR A 208 -5.22 -17.86 -2.50
N GLY A 209 -4.99 -18.69 -1.47
CA GLY A 209 -3.79 -19.51 -1.33
C GLY A 209 -2.51 -18.71 -1.07
N LEU A 210 -2.61 -17.43 -0.69
CA LEU A 210 -1.47 -16.56 -0.39
C LEU A 210 -1.29 -16.39 1.13
N ASP A 211 -0.04 -16.33 1.58
CA ASP A 211 0.31 -16.01 2.95
C ASP A 211 0.53 -14.50 3.11
N PHE A 212 -0.50 -13.80 3.58
CA PHE A 212 -0.45 -12.37 3.83
C PHE A 212 0.40 -11.99 5.04
N SER A 213 0.81 -12.95 5.89
CA SER A 213 1.63 -12.66 7.07
C SER A 213 3.09 -12.34 6.73
N LEU A 214 3.50 -12.56 5.47
CA LEU A 214 4.86 -12.34 5.00
C LEU A 214 5.21 -10.87 4.72
N ASP A 215 4.22 -9.98 4.67
CA ASP A 215 4.39 -8.53 4.50
C ASP A 215 3.46 -7.79 5.47
N TYR A 216 4.00 -6.78 6.16
CA TYR A 216 3.26 -6.06 7.20
C TYR A 216 2.00 -5.37 6.66
N ALA A 217 2.09 -4.70 5.50
CA ALA A 217 0.95 -3.99 4.91
C ALA A 217 -0.14 -4.96 4.43
N SER A 218 0.26 -6.10 3.85
CA SER A 218 -0.64 -7.19 3.46
C SER A 218 -1.35 -7.80 4.67
N GLN A 219 -0.62 -8.06 5.75
CA GLN A 219 -1.18 -8.55 7.01
C GLN A 219 -2.17 -7.54 7.61
N LEU A 220 -1.81 -6.26 7.60
CA LEU A 220 -2.67 -5.18 8.07
C LEU A 220 -3.96 -5.15 7.25
N LYS A 221 -3.89 -5.10 5.91
CA LYS A 221 -5.08 -5.17 5.04
C LYS A 221 -5.94 -6.39 5.33
N ALA A 222 -5.34 -7.57 5.48
CA ALA A 222 -6.07 -8.79 5.75
C ALA A 222 -6.81 -8.75 7.09
N LYS A 223 -6.18 -8.19 8.13
CA LYS A 223 -6.79 -8.00 9.45
C LYS A 223 -7.94 -6.98 9.39
N LEU A 224 -7.68 -5.83 8.79
CA LEU A 224 -8.62 -4.71 8.71
C LEU A 224 -9.83 -5.04 7.82
N GLY A 225 -9.62 -5.77 6.73
CA GLY A 225 -10.65 -6.24 5.81
C GLY A 225 -11.61 -7.27 6.42
N GLN A 226 -11.30 -7.81 7.60
CA GLN A 226 -12.19 -8.71 8.36
C GLN A 226 -12.97 -8.00 9.47
N MET A 227 -12.78 -6.69 9.62
CA MET A 227 -13.46 -5.88 10.64
C MET A 227 -14.59 -5.08 10.02
N SER A 228 -15.63 -4.80 10.81
CA SER A 228 -16.56 -3.71 10.47
C SER A 228 -15.81 -2.37 10.50
N ARG A 229 -16.35 -1.37 9.80
CA ARG A 229 -15.77 -0.02 9.76
C ARG A 229 -15.50 0.55 11.16
N GLU A 230 -16.49 0.46 12.04
CA GLU A 230 -16.39 0.94 13.42
C GLU A 230 -15.27 0.25 14.20
N HIS A 231 -15.24 -1.09 14.19
CA HIS A 231 -14.20 -1.86 14.89
C HIS A 231 -12.80 -1.60 14.32
N ARG A 232 -12.68 -1.41 13.00
CA ARG A 232 -11.42 -1.06 12.34
C ARG A 232 -10.89 0.29 12.80
N ILE A 233 -11.73 1.31 12.80
CA ILE A 233 -11.37 2.67 13.28
C ILE A 233 -10.93 2.59 14.74
N GLN A 234 -11.72 1.94 15.60
CA GLN A 234 -11.40 1.81 17.03
C GLN A 234 -10.05 1.10 17.23
N TRP A 235 -9.84 -0.02 16.53
CA TRP A 235 -8.60 -0.79 16.63
C TRP A 235 -7.38 0.03 16.18
N LEU A 236 -7.47 0.77 15.08
CA LEU A 236 -6.39 1.62 14.57
C LEU A 236 -6.07 2.77 15.53
N VAL A 237 -7.09 3.47 16.02
CA VAL A 237 -6.93 4.55 17.01
C VAL A 237 -6.29 4.04 18.29
N ASP A 238 -6.72 2.89 18.81
CA ASP A 238 -6.13 2.28 20.00
C ASP A 238 -4.70 1.76 19.75
N SER A 239 -4.43 1.19 18.57
CA SER A 239 -3.08 0.74 18.19
C SER A 239 -2.11 1.92 18.16
N LEU A 240 -2.44 2.98 17.42
CA LEU A 240 -1.60 4.16 17.24
C LEU A 240 -1.39 4.93 18.56
N SER A 241 -2.44 5.12 19.36
CA SER A 241 -2.36 5.88 20.62
C SER A 241 -1.44 5.25 21.66
N LYS A 242 -1.24 3.92 21.61
CA LYS A 242 -0.41 3.17 22.56
C LYS A 242 1.05 3.00 22.11
N LYS A 243 1.42 3.50 20.92
CA LYS A 243 2.80 3.38 20.42
C LYS A 243 3.75 4.20 21.30
N GLN A 244 4.87 3.56 21.66
CA GLN A 244 5.94 4.19 22.44
C GLN A 244 6.99 4.84 21.54
N VAL A 245 7.17 4.28 20.35
CA VAL A 245 8.14 4.70 19.34
C VAL A 245 7.44 4.68 17.99
N GLY A 246 7.63 5.72 17.18
CA GLY A 246 7.20 5.71 15.78
C GLY A 246 8.22 4.97 14.92
N ARG A 247 7.74 3.99 14.14
CA ARG A 247 8.51 3.29 13.11
C ARG A 247 7.86 3.58 11.75
N TRP A 248 8.47 3.06 10.69
CA TRP A 248 7.99 3.29 9.32
C TRP A 248 6.73 2.48 9.03
N GLU A 249 6.55 1.33 9.70
CA GLU A 249 5.36 0.49 9.55
C GLU A 249 4.08 1.23 9.95
N GLU A 250 4.15 2.15 10.92
CA GLU A 250 2.99 2.96 11.33
C GLU A 250 2.49 3.91 10.23
N ASP A 251 3.27 4.20 9.18
CA ASP A 251 2.74 4.98 8.05
C ASP A 251 1.60 4.24 7.34
N TYR A 252 1.61 2.89 7.33
CA TYR A 252 0.48 2.09 6.82
C TYR A 252 -0.74 2.13 7.76
N GLU A 253 -0.54 2.09 9.08
CA GLU A 253 -1.64 2.25 10.06
C GLU A 253 -2.24 3.66 9.97
N ILE A 254 -1.40 4.69 9.84
CA ILE A 254 -1.85 6.08 9.63
C ILE A 254 -2.66 6.19 8.35
N GLN A 255 -2.16 5.64 7.24
CA GLN A 255 -2.86 5.72 5.97
C GLN A 255 -4.20 4.96 6.02
N ALA A 256 -4.21 3.75 6.58
CA ALA A 256 -5.44 2.97 6.75
C ALA A 256 -6.50 3.71 7.58
N LEU A 257 -6.09 4.43 8.63
CA LEU A 257 -7.00 5.23 9.43
C LEU A 257 -7.43 6.51 8.71
N ALA A 258 -6.56 7.13 7.91
CA ALA A 258 -6.92 8.29 7.12
C ALA A 258 -7.92 7.96 5.99
N ASP A 259 -7.81 6.76 5.42
CA ASP A 259 -8.73 6.24 4.40
C ASP A 259 -10.17 6.03 4.94
N GLU A 260 -10.35 6.07 6.27
CA GLU A 260 -11.66 6.05 6.94
C GLU A 260 -12.30 7.45 7.10
N GLU A 261 -11.63 8.48 6.57
CA GLU A 261 -12.13 9.86 6.38
C GLU A 261 -12.59 10.55 7.68
N LEU A 262 -13.62 11.39 7.59
CA LEU A 262 -14.12 12.21 8.71
C LEU A 262 -14.65 11.38 9.89
N VAL A 263 -15.05 10.12 9.65
CA VAL A 263 -15.47 9.22 10.73
C VAL A 263 -14.29 8.89 11.64
N ALA A 264 -13.11 8.62 11.05
CA ALA A 264 -11.89 8.43 11.82
C ALA A 264 -11.45 9.71 12.53
N SER A 265 -11.58 10.88 11.90
CA SER A 265 -11.22 12.16 12.54
C SER A 265 -11.94 12.36 13.88
N LYS A 266 -13.25 12.08 13.92
CA LYS A 266 -14.05 12.16 15.15
C LYS A 266 -13.52 11.23 16.25
N ALA A 267 -13.20 9.98 15.89
CA ALA A 267 -12.63 9.01 16.84
C ALA A 267 -11.23 9.44 17.34
N ILE A 268 -10.40 10.01 16.46
CA ILE A 268 -9.08 10.54 16.81
C ILE A 268 -9.21 11.72 17.78
N ILE A 269 -10.12 12.65 17.52
CA ILE A 269 -10.38 13.81 18.39
C ILE A 269 -10.78 13.34 19.80
N ALA A 270 -11.73 12.40 19.88
CA ALA A 270 -12.16 11.83 21.16
C ALA A 270 -10.99 11.15 21.88
N LYS A 271 -10.18 10.37 21.17
CA LYS A 271 -8.99 9.70 21.75
C LYS A 271 -7.95 10.71 22.22
N LEU A 272 -7.67 11.77 21.48
CA LEU A 272 -6.72 12.81 21.92
C LEU A 272 -7.15 13.46 23.24
N GLN A 273 -8.44 13.77 23.38
CA GLN A 273 -9.01 14.32 24.62
C GLN A 273 -8.92 13.32 25.78
N GLU A 274 -9.21 12.04 25.53
CA GLU A 274 -9.02 10.94 26.48
C GLU A 274 -7.55 10.83 26.93
N MET A 275 -6.61 10.83 25.98
CA MET A 275 -5.17 10.73 26.26
C MET A 275 -4.64 11.91 27.07
N ARG A 276 -5.20 13.11 26.88
CA ARG A 276 -4.89 14.28 27.72
C ARG A 276 -5.36 14.08 29.15
N THR A 277 -6.59 13.59 29.33
CA THR A 277 -7.20 13.37 30.65
C THR A 277 -6.51 12.24 31.40
N HIS A 278 -6.14 11.17 30.71
CA HIS A 278 -5.49 9.98 31.27
C HIS A 278 -3.99 9.94 30.95
N ARG A 279 -3.29 11.06 31.14
CA ARG A 279 -1.90 11.25 30.65
C ARG A 279 -0.91 10.19 31.14
N THR A 280 -1.12 9.62 32.33
CA THR A 280 -0.25 8.57 32.90
C THR A 280 -0.29 7.27 32.09
N GLN A 281 -1.44 6.95 31.46
CA GLN A 281 -1.59 5.79 30.58
C GLN A 281 -0.96 6.03 29.20
N TYR A 282 -0.84 7.30 28.79
CA TYR A 282 -0.35 7.74 27.48
C TYR A 282 0.89 8.63 27.60
N ARG A 283 1.88 8.17 28.37
CA ARG A 283 3.06 8.98 28.73
C ARG A 283 4.02 9.27 27.56
N TYR A 284 3.92 8.54 26.46
CA TYR A 284 4.81 8.69 25.30
C TYR A 284 4.19 9.61 24.25
N HIS A 285 4.97 10.59 23.76
CA HIS A 285 4.53 11.52 22.73
C HIS A 285 4.25 10.86 21.37
N ALA A 286 4.77 9.65 21.13
CA ALA A 286 4.63 8.96 19.84
C ALA A 286 3.16 8.74 19.46
N GLY A 287 2.30 8.30 20.39
CA GLY A 287 0.88 8.14 20.13
C GLY A 287 0.20 9.45 19.71
N PHE A 288 0.48 10.56 20.39
CA PHE A 288 -0.01 11.89 20.00
C PHE A 288 0.49 12.28 18.60
N ALA A 289 1.78 12.07 18.34
CA ALA A 289 2.39 12.40 17.06
C ALA A 289 1.73 11.66 15.89
N LEU A 290 1.46 10.36 16.05
CA LEU A 290 0.82 9.53 15.03
C LEU A 290 -0.62 9.99 14.77
N LEU A 291 -1.41 10.23 15.82
CA LEU A 291 -2.79 10.72 15.69
C LEU A 291 -2.86 12.12 15.05
N PHE A 292 -1.96 13.05 15.41
CA PHE A 292 -1.86 14.35 14.76
C PHE A 292 -1.48 14.24 13.28
N ARG A 293 -0.58 13.32 12.93
CA ARG A 293 -0.24 13.03 11.54
C ARG A 293 -1.44 12.50 10.77
N THR A 294 -2.23 11.61 11.37
CA THR A 294 -3.45 11.09 10.73
C THR A 294 -4.47 12.20 10.47
N LEU A 295 -4.69 13.12 11.42
CA LEU A 295 -5.57 14.28 11.18
C LEU A 295 -5.09 15.13 9.99
N ALA A 296 -3.78 15.36 9.87
CA ALA A 296 -3.21 16.06 8.71
C ALA A 296 -3.36 15.27 7.41
N CYS A 297 -3.36 13.92 7.45
CA CYS A 297 -3.66 13.10 6.28
C CYS A 297 -5.12 13.23 5.84
N ILE A 298 -6.05 13.20 6.79
CA ILE A 298 -7.50 13.38 6.53
C ILE A 298 -7.78 14.79 6.00
N GLY A 299 -7.09 15.80 6.54
CA GLY A 299 -7.33 17.21 6.20
C GLY A 299 -8.59 17.77 6.85
N ASP A 300 -9.03 17.21 7.98
CA ASP A 300 -10.22 17.68 8.67
C ASP A 300 -9.96 19.01 9.40
N HIS A 301 -10.46 20.10 8.82
CA HIS A 301 -10.35 21.44 9.39
C HIS A 301 -11.10 21.59 10.71
N ASP A 302 -12.14 20.80 10.96
CA ASP A 302 -12.92 20.89 12.20
C ASP A 302 -12.13 20.35 13.39
N SER A 303 -11.03 19.63 13.14
CA SER A 303 -10.08 19.19 14.16
C SER A 303 -9.17 20.31 14.68
N ILE A 304 -9.05 21.44 13.96
CA ILE A 304 -8.10 22.54 14.28
C ILE A 304 -8.24 23.04 15.73
N PRO A 305 -9.44 23.33 16.28
CA PRO A 305 -9.57 23.80 17.66
C PRO A 305 -9.00 22.81 18.69
N VAL A 306 -9.22 21.51 18.46
CA VAL A 306 -8.72 20.45 19.34
C VAL A 306 -7.21 20.37 19.23
N VAL A 307 -6.63 20.33 18.02
CA VAL A 307 -5.17 20.30 17.83
C VAL A 307 -4.52 21.56 18.42
N LYS A 308 -5.12 22.74 18.23
CA LYS A 308 -4.63 24.01 18.78
C LYS A 308 -4.56 24.02 20.31
N SER A 309 -5.49 23.34 20.97
CA SER A 309 -5.46 23.23 22.43
C SER A 309 -4.23 22.44 22.96
N PHE A 310 -3.55 21.65 22.12
CA PHE A 310 -2.30 20.95 22.49
C PHE A 310 -1.03 21.81 22.34
N LEU A 311 -1.12 23.05 21.84
CA LEU A 311 0.04 23.95 21.77
C LEU A 311 0.57 24.36 23.14
N ASN A 312 -0.23 24.19 24.19
CA ASN A 312 0.15 24.46 25.58
C ASN A 312 0.35 23.18 26.40
N ASP A 313 0.44 22.00 25.76
CA ASP A 313 0.71 20.72 26.45
C ASP A 313 2.02 20.80 27.23
N SER A 314 2.11 20.15 28.40
CA SER A 314 3.33 20.17 29.21
C SER A 314 4.53 19.53 28.50
N ASP A 315 4.29 18.55 27.63
CA ASP A 315 5.33 17.88 26.86
C ASP A 315 5.70 18.67 25.59
N SER A 316 6.97 19.04 25.47
CA SER A 316 7.48 19.81 24.34
C SER A 316 7.35 19.09 22.99
N TRP A 317 7.43 17.76 22.97
CA TRP A 317 7.25 16.99 21.75
C TRP A 317 5.79 16.98 21.32
N VAL A 318 4.85 16.88 22.26
CA VAL A 318 3.42 16.99 21.94
C VAL A 318 3.10 18.37 21.36
N ARG A 319 3.63 19.45 21.96
CA ARG A 319 3.50 20.81 21.39
C ARG A 319 4.08 20.90 19.97
N TYR A 320 5.27 20.32 19.76
CA TYR A 320 5.92 20.31 18.45
C TYR A 320 5.07 19.61 17.39
N TYR A 321 4.54 18.42 17.66
CA TYR A 321 3.73 17.69 16.70
C TYR A 321 2.35 18.33 16.46
N ALA A 322 1.73 18.91 17.50
CA ALA A 322 0.51 19.68 17.34
C ALA A 322 0.74 20.89 16.42
N LYS A 323 1.84 21.64 16.61
CA LYS A 323 2.22 22.77 15.74
C LYS A 323 2.43 22.32 14.29
N GLN A 324 3.09 21.18 14.08
CA GLN A 324 3.31 20.64 12.74
C GLN A 324 2.00 20.26 12.05
N ALA A 325 1.09 19.59 12.77
CA ALA A 325 -0.22 19.23 12.22
C ALA A 325 -1.06 20.46 11.89
N LEU A 326 -1.07 21.49 12.76
CA LEU A 326 -1.76 22.76 12.47
C LEU A 326 -1.26 23.41 11.19
N ARG A 327 0.05 23.41 10.93
CA ARG A 327 0.59 23.97 9.69
C ARG A 327 -0.06 23.36 8.45
N TYR A 328 -0.24 22.04 8.44
CA TYR A 328 -0.88 21.34 7.32
C TYR A 328 -2.39 21.59 7.29
N LEU A 329 -3.05 21.48 8.45
CA LEU A 329 -4.49 21.68 8.58
C LEU A 329 -4.90 23.11 8.22
N GLU A 330 -4.21 24.14 8.67
CA GLU A 330 -4.55 25.54 8.37
C GLU A 330 -4.34 25.86 6.87
N GLN A 331 -3.37 25.21 6.24
CA GLN A 331 -3.05 25.43 4.81
C GLN A 331 -3.88 24.57 3.86
N ARG A 332 -4.80 23.74 4.36
CA ARG A 332 -5.55 22.74 3.59
C ARG A 332 -4.62 21.77 2.84
N TRP A 333 -3.51 21.40 3.47
CA TRP A 333 -2.51 20.51 2.86
C TRP A 333 -2.67 19.09 3.40
N ARG A 334 -3.31 18.20 2.63
CA ARG A 334 -3.41 16.78 2.94
C ARG A 334 -2.13 16.03 2.58
N ILE A 335 -1.75 15.07 3.42
CA ILE A 335 -0.56 14.24 3.21
C ILE A 335 -0.99 12.79 3.05
N VAL A 336 -0.53 12.13 1.99
CA VAL A 336 -0.60 10.66 1.87
C VAL A 336 0.72 10.08 2.36
N ARG A 337 0.66 9.14 3.29
CA ARG A 337 1.82 8.59 4.00
C ARG A 337 2.35 7.30 3.38
N ALA A 338 1.49 6.52 2.76
CA ALA A 338 1.85 5.28 2.09
C ALA A 338 1.11 5.17 0.76
N THR A 339 1.76 5.58 -0.33
CA THR A 339 1.17 5.55 -1.68
C THR A 339 0.94 4.11 -2.17
N ASP A 340 1.76 3.17 -1.71
CA ASP A 340 1.71 1.74 -2.06
C ASP A 340 0.91 0.88 -1.06
N TYR A 341 0.19 1.54 -0.14
CA TYR A 341 -0.91 0.96 0.62
C TYR A 341 -2.18 1.03 -0.19
#